data_AF-A0A9E7IU11-F1
#
_entry.id   AF-A0A9E7IU11-F1
#
_cell.length_a   1.000
_cell.length_b   1.000
_cell.length_c   1.000
_cell.angle_alpha   90.00
_cell.angle_beta   90.00
_cell.angle_gamma   90.00
#
_symmetry.space_group_name_H-M   'P 1'
#
loop_
_entity.id
_entity.type
_entity.pdbx_description
1 polymer ?
#
loop_
_entity_poly.entity_id
_entity_poly.type
_entity_poly.pdbx_seq_one_letter_code
_entity_poly.pdbx_strand_id
1 'polypeptide(L)'
;MKKLNILLIGGTKDASNITKHIKEKYDSYILTTTTTEYGSKLAIESGSDDTIAKPLLKDEFITLIETNEFNLLIDATHPYASHITQTTVSLSKLFNITYIRFERPPSNLDNVDTSRVHEVTSLDEAGKLIASDFTSGNVLHLAGANTMEAILKYVPVNRFYARILKVPKSLEKCKLLNVPEEHIIEMKGTSSLEENLKIIEETQASVIITKESGDIGGVINKINAANLKDIGVIMLKRPKIKDLNKKDIVSNLDELDEKINNYF
;
A
#
# COMPACT_ATOMS: atom_id res chain seq x y z
N MET A 1 6.14 32.13 -10.35
CA MET A 1 5.62 31.16 -9.36
C MET A 1 6.75 30.85 -8.39
N LYS A 2 6.46 30.72 -7.09
CA LYS A 2 7.47 30.31 -6.11
C LYS A 2 7.90 28.87 -6.44
N LYS A 3 9.21 28.60 -6.46
CA LYS A 3 9.71 27.24 -6.70
C LYS A 3 9.20 26.31 -5.60
N LEU A 4 8.54 25.22 -5.97
CA LEU A 4 8.09 24.22 -5.02
C LEU A 4 9.31 23.42 -4.55
N ASN A 5 9.48 23.29 -3.24
CA ASN A 5 10.53 22.46 -2.66
C ASN A 5 9.85 21.35 -1.87
N ILE A 6 9.83 20.16 -2.46
CA ILE A 6 8.93 19.07 -2.09
C ILE A 6 9.72 17.93 -1.47
N LEU A 7 9.32 17.51 -0.28
CA LEU A 7 9.67 16.21 0.26
C LEU A 7 8.51 15.26 -0.01
N LEU A 8 8.72 14.31 -0.92
CA LEU A 8 7.74 13.31 -1.31
C LEU A 8 8.04 11.99 -0.58
N ILE A 9 7.07 11.47 0.16
CA ILE A 9 7.17 10.18 0.84
C ILE A 9 6.45 9.15 -0.04
N GLY A 10 7.19 8.21 -0.63
CA GLY A 10 6.66 7.41 -1.74
C GLY A 10 7.41 6.11 -2.02
N GLY A 11 7.51 5.78 -3.31
CA GLY A 11 7.86 4.44 -3.81
C GLY A 11 6.66 3.64 -4.31
N THR A 12 5.52 4.30 -4.51
CA THR A 12 4.30 3.75 -5.12
C THR A 12 4.17 4.22 -6.57
N LYS A 13 3.30 3.57 -7.34
CA LYS A 13 2.94 4.08 -8.68
C LYS A 13 2.26 5.45 -8.61
N ASP A 14 1.53 5.73 -7.52
CA ASP A 14 0.90 7.04 -7.29
C ASP A 14 1.98 8.12 -7.13
N ALA A 15 3.03 7.86 -6.34
CA ALA A 15 4.19 8.75 -6.20
C ALA A 15 4.82 9.07 -7.56
N SER A 16 5.05 8.06 -8.42
CA SER A 16 5.59 8.26 -9.77
C SER A 16 4.73 9.18 -10.63
N ASN A 17 3.41 8.99 -10.61
CA ASN A 17 2.48 9.82 -11.38
C ASN A 17 2.47 11.26 -10.88
N ILE A 18 2.49 11.45 -9.55
CA ILE A 18 2.57 12.77 -8.92
C ILE A 18 3.87 13.48 -9.30
N THR A 19 5.02 12.80 -9.22
CA THR A 19 6.31 13.39 -9.60
C THR A 19 6.29 13.89 -11.03
N LYS A 20 5.84 13.06 -11.99
CA LYS A 20 5.77 13.47 -13.41
C LYS A 20 4.87 14.68 -13.60
N HIS A 21 3.65 14.61 -13.05
CA HIS A 21 2.67 15.68 -13.15
C HIS A 21 3.18 17.00 -12.58
N ILE A 22 3.84 16.97 -11.43
CA ILE A 22 4.40 18.17 -10.82
C ILE A 22 5.55 18.74 -11.65
N LYS A 23 6.49 17.89 -12.12
CA LYS A 23 7.63 18.35 -12.94
C LYS A 23 7.19 18.92 -14.30
N GLU A 24 6.05 18.46 -14.83
CA GLU A 24 5.48 18.99 -16.08
C GLU A 24 4.81 20.37 -15.89
N LYS A 25 4.21 20.65 -14.73
CA LYS A 25 3.41 21.86 -14.50
C LYS A 25 4.08 22.95 -13.67
N TYR A 26 5.01 22.59 -12.78
CA TYR A 26 5.55 23.49 -11.77
C TYR A 26 7.09 23.50 -11.77
N ASP A 27 7.67 24.69 -11.64
CA ASP A 27 9.08 24.81 -11.26
C ASP A 27 9.27 24.25 -9.85
N SER A 28 9.96 23.12 -9.76
CA SER A 28 9.99 22.31 -8.55
C SER A 28 11.31 21.56 -8.38
N TYR A 29 11.72 21.43 -7.12
CA TYR A 29 12.68 20.44 -6.64
C TYR A 29 11.93 19.39 -5.83
N ILE A 30 12.19 18.11 -6.11
CA ILE A 30 11.53 16.98 -5.46
C ILE A 30 12.58 16.02 -4.91
N LEU A 31 12.66 15.88 -3.59
CA LEU A 31 13.36 14.79 -2.93
C LEU A 31 12.35 13.70 -2.55
N THR A 32 12.54 12.49 -3.08
CA THR A 32 11.65 11.36 -2.80
C THR A 32 12.28 10.37 -1.82
N THR A 33 11.63 10.13 -0.69
CA THR A 33 12.02 9.09 0.28
C THR A 33 11.25 7.80 0.00
N THR A 34 11.97 6.68 -0.02
CA THR A 34 11.42 5.35 -0.29
C THR A 34 12.06 4.31 0.64
N THR A 35 11.41 3.17 0.84
CA THR A 35 11.97 2.11 1.70
C THR A 35 12.92 1.15 0.97
N THR A 36 13.15 1.34 -0.34
CA THR A 36 13.86 0.38 -1.19
C THR A 36 14.56 1.06 -2.36
N GLU A 37 15.68 0.49 -2.81
CA GLU A 37 16.38 0.90 -4.04
C GLU A 37 15.49 0.89 -5.29
N TYR A 38 14.60 -0.10 -5.43
CA TYR A 38 13.67 -0.14 -6.56
C TYR A 38 12.74 1.09 -6.60
N GLY A 39 12.18 1.47 -5.45
CA GLY A 39 11.36 2.67 -5.33
C GLY A 39 12.14 3.95 -5.63
N SER A 40 13.39 4.04 -5.17
CA SER A 40 14.31 5.14 -5.47
C SER A 40 14.56 5.26 -6.98
N LYS A 41 14.90 4.15 -7.65
CA LYS A 41 15.08 4.12 -9.11
C LYS A 41 13.83 4.59 -9.84
N LEU A 42 12.66 4.10 -9.44
CA LEU A 42 11.38 4.50 -10.04
C LEU A 42 11.09 6.00 -9.83
N ALA A 43 11.46 6.57 -8.69
CA ALA A 43 11.28 7.99 -8.39
C ALA A 43 12.18 8.88 -9.26
N ILE A 44 13.46 8.51 -9.47
CA ILE A 44 14.37 9.19 -10.40
C ILE A 44 13.86 9.11 -11.85
N GLU A 45 13.46 7.91 -12.30
CA GLU A 45 12.86 7.71 -13.64
C GLU A 45 11.56 8.51 -13.85
N SER A 46 10.90 8.89 -12.76
CA SER A 46 9.68 9.71 -12.78
C SER A 46 9.96 11.21 -12.69
N GLY A 47 11.22 11.63 -12.51
CA GLY A 47 11.64 13.03 -12.49
C GLY A 47 11.96 13.61 -11.11
N SER A 48 12.13 12.78 -10.07
CA SER A 48 12.65 13.28 -8.78
C SER A 48 14.08 13.78 -8.96
N ASP A 49 14.41 14.87 -8.29
CA ASP A 49 15.75 15.48 -8.36
C ASP A 49 16.75 14.76 -7.44
N ASP A 50 16.26 14.19 -6.34
CA ASP A 50 17.06 13.39 -5.39
C ASP A 50 16.20 12.30 -4.72
N THR A 51 16.84 11.28 -4.16
CA THR A 51 16.16 10.17 -3.50
C THR A 51 16.91 9.63 -2.29
N ILE A 52 16.13 9.15 -1.31
CA ILE A 52 16.65 8.38 -0.17
C ILE A 52 16.02 6.98 -0.22
N ALA A 53 16.85 5.95 -0.34
CA ALA A 53 16.45 4.56 -0.57
C ALA A 53 16.42 3.69 0.71
N LYS A 54 16.07 4.29 1.86
CA LYS A 54 15.98 3.57 3.13
C LYS A 54 14.75 4.01 3.95
N PRO A 55 14.21 3.12 4.80
CA PRO A 55 13.29 3.56 5.85
C PRO A 55 13.96 4.64 6.70
N LEU A 56 13.27 5.75 6.88
CA LEU A 56 13.74 6.85 7.73
C LEU A 56 13.00 6.82 9.06
N LEU A 57 13.76 6.97 10.14
CA LEU A 57 13.23 7.22 11.46
C LEU A 57 12.81 8.69 11.61
N LYS A 58 12.02 8.98 12.65
CA LYS A 58 11.50 10.33 12.90
C LYS A 58 12.63 11.38 13.02
N ASP A 59 13.72 11.06 13.72
CA ASP A 59 14.83 11.99 13.93
C ASP A 59 15.63 12.25 12.64
N GLU A 60 15.70 11.26 11.75
CA GLU A 60 16.30 11.43 10.42
C GLU A 60 15.42 12.34 9.55
N PHE A 61 14.09 12.22 9.64
CA PHE A 61 13.18 13.16 8.98
C PHE A 61 13.31 14.58 9.53
N ILE A 62 13.42 14.73 10.86
CA ILE A 62 13.67 16.03 11.50
C ILE A 62 14.93 16.65 10.92
N THR A 63 16.05 15.92 10.95
CA THR A 63 17.33 16.39 10.41
C THR A 63 17.22 16.75 8.93
N LEU A 64 16.54 15.91 8.14
CA LEU A 64 16.30 16.14 6.72
C LEU A 64 15.50 17.44 6.48
N ILE A 65 14.45 17.68 7.25
CA ILE A 65 13.63 18.89 7.15
C ILE A 65 14.36 20.13 7.66
N GLU A 66 15.17 20.03 8.70
CA GLU A 66 15.94 21.17 9.23
C GLU A 66 17.06 21.62 8.30
N THR A 67 17.65 20.68 7.56
CA THR A 67 18.78 20.93 6.65
C THR A 67 18.34 21.32 5.24
N ASN A 68 17.04 21.30 4.94
CA ASN A 68 16.49 21.58 3.61
C ASN A 68 15.26 22.50 3.72
N GLU A 69 15.11 23.44 2.78
CA GLU A 69 13.99 24.40 2.82
C GLU A 69 12.70 23.85 2.20
N PHE A 70 12.22 22.70 2.66
CA PHE A 70 10.96 22.12 2.15
C PHE A 70 9.77 23.02 2.50
N ASN A 71 8.95 23.30 1.51
CA ASN A 71 7.72 24.06 1.68
C ASN A 71 6.45 23.22 1.46
N LEU A 72 6.60 22.00 0.95
CA LEU A 72 5.50 21.07 0.74
C LEU A 72 5.93 19.63 1.09
N LEU A 73 5.15 18.96 1.93
CA LEU A 73 5.23 17.53 2.16
C LEU A 73 4.11 16.83 1.39
N ILE A 74 4.48 15.90 0.50
CA ILE A 74 3.51 15.04 -0.18
C ILE A 74 3.66 13.61 0.32
N ASP A 75 2.64 13.12 1.03
CA ASP A 75 2.53 11.72 1.43
C ASP A 75 1.76 10.93 0.36
N ALA A 76 2.50 10.17 -0.45
CA ALA A 76 1.98 9.24 -1.46
C ALA A 76 2.22 7.78 -1.06
N THR A 77 2.30 7.51 0.24
CA THR A 77 2.48 6.16 0.78
C THR A 77 1.21 5.31 0.60
N HIS A 78 1.35 3.99 0.72
CA HIS A 78 0.20 3.09 0.62
C HIS A 78 -0.85 3.43 1.72
N PRO A 79 -2.17 3.28 1.47
CA PRO A 79 -3.22 3.58 2.46
C PRO A 79 -3.07 2.86 3.82
N TYR A 80 -2.27 1.80 3.87
CA TYR A 80 -2.01 0.99 5.07
C TYR A 80 -0.73 1.38 5.81
N ALA A 81 0.04 2.34 5.29
CA ALA A 81 1.29 2.81 5.88
C ALA A 81 1.03 3.86 6.99
N SER A 82 0.14 3.52 7.94
CA SER A 82 -0.37 4.46 8.94
C SER A 82 0.71 5.12 9.79
N HIS A 83 1.76 4.37 10.15
CA HIS A 83 2.83 4.88 11.01
C HIS A 83 3.65 6.00 10.36
N ILE A 84 4.02 5.82 9.09
CA ILE A 84 4.78 6.85 8.36
C ILE A 84 3.90 8.08 8.11
N THR A 85 2.62 7.89 7.76
CA THR A 85 1.67 8.99 7.63
C THR A 85 1.52 9.79 8.92
N GLN A 86 1.36 9.12 10.08
CA GLN A 86 1.29 9.80 11.38
C GLN A 86 2.56 10.59 11.67
N THR A 87 3.73 10.02 11.31
CA THR A 87 5.02 10.69 11.45
C THR A 87 5.06 11.94 10.58
N THR A 88 4.73 11.84 9.30
CA THR A 88 4.73 12.97 8.36
C THR A 88 3.72 14.06 8.75
N VAL A 89 2.52 13.69 9.20
CA VAL A 89 1.52 14.63 9.75
C VAL A 89 2.05 15.35 11.00
N SER A 90 2.80 14.65 11.86
CA SER A 90 3.39 15.26 13.05
C SER A 90 4.51 16.23 12.69
N LEU A 91 5.33 15.89 11.70
CA LEU A 91 6.42 16.73 11.20
C LEU A 91 5.90 17.97 10.48
N SER A 92 4.85 17.85 9.67
CA SER A 92 4.24 19.00 9.00
C SER A 92 3.75 20.05 10.02
N LYS A 93 3.13 19.60 11.12
CA LYS A 93 2.71 20.47 12.22
C LYS A 93 3.89 21.07 12.97
N LEU A 94 4.93 20.28 13.24
CA LEU A 94 6.13 20.71 13.98
C LEU A 94 6.89 21.82 13.23
N PHE A 95 7.06 21.67 11.92
CA PHE A 95 7.82 22.60 11.07
C PHE A 95 6.94 23.61 10.33
N ASN A 96 5.62 23.58 10.55
CA ASN A 96 4.65 24.42 9.85
C ASN A 96 4.77 24.35 8.31
N ILE A 97 4.92 23.14 7.78
CA ILE A 97 5.04 22.86 6.35
C ILE A 97 3.68 22.40 5.81
N THR A 98 3.30 22.89 4.64
CA THR A 98 2.07 22.44 3.96
C THR A 98 2.14 20.93 3.74
N TYR A 99 1.07 20.23 4.10
CA TYR A 99 0.99 18.78 3.98
C TYR A 99 -0.18 18.39 3.08
N ILE A 100 0.10 17.53 2.11
CA ILE A 100 -0.88 16.91 1.23
C ILE A 100 -0.67 15.40 1.28
N ARG A 101 -1.74 14.66 1.54
CA ARG A 101 -1.77 13.22 1.39
C ARG A 101 -2.48 12.88 0.09
N PHE A 102 -1.78 12.19 -0.80
CA PHE A 102 -2.41 11.60 -1.97
C PHE A 102 -2.89 10.19 -1.60
N GLU A 103 -4.21 10.02 -1.49
CA GLU A 103 -4.82 8.73 -1.21
C GLU A 103 -5.91 8.44 -2.23
N ARG A 104 -5.67 7.44 -3.08
CA ARG A 104 -6.65 6.94 -4.05
C ARG A 104 -8.00 6.62 -3.36
N PRO A 105 -9.14 6.80 -4.04
CA PRO A 105 -10.44 6.46 -3.44
C PRO A 105 -10.54 4.96 -3.11
N PRO A 106 -11.43 4.56 -2.19
CA PRO A 106 -11.79 3.15 -2.03
C PRO A 106 -12.42 2.61 -3.31
N SER A 107 -12.29 1.31 -3.54
CA SER A 107 -12.98 0.65 -4.66
C SER A 107 -14.49 0.85 -4.55
N ASN A 108 -15.14 1.16 -5.68
CA ASN A 108 -16.60 1.13 -5.75
C ASN A 108 -17.07 -0.34 -5.83
N LEU A 109 -17.79 -0.79 -4.80
CA LEU A 109 -18.30 -2.15 -4.70
C LEU A 109 -19.83 -2.23 -4.90
N ASP A 110 -20.51 -1.14 -5.27
CA ASP A 110 -21.98 -1.08 -5.37
C ASP A 110 -22.56 -2.14 -6.32
N ASN A 111 -21.81 -2.52 -7.36
CA ASN A 111 -22.21 -3.52 -8.37
C ASN A 111 -21.41 -4.83 -8.25
N VAL A 112 -20.80 -5.09 -7.09
CA VAL A 112 -20.01 -6.31 -6.83
C VAL A 112 -20.73 -7.11 -5.75
N ASP A 113 -20.95 -8.41 -5.99
CA ASP A 113 -21.46 -9.29 -4.95
C ASP A 113 -20.42 -9.43 -3.83
N THR A 114 -20.75 -8.89 -2.66
CA THR A 114 -19.92 -8.88 -1.46
C THR A 114 -20.46 -9.80 -0.37
N SER A 115 -21.42 -10.68 -0.67
CA SER A 115 -22.03 -11.60 0.29
C SER A 115 -21.03 -12.56 0.95
N ARG A 116 -19.90 -12.83 0.29
CA ARG A 116 -18.79 -13.66 0.78
C ARG A 116 -17.60 -12.86 1.32
N VAL A 117 -17.75 -11.53 1.42
CA VAL A 117 -16.71 -10.63 1.93
C VAL A 117 -16.91 -10.42 3.42
N HIS A 118 -15.93 -10.85 4.20
CA HIS A 118 -15.82 -10.62 5.63
C HIS A 118 -14.86 -9.47 5.88
N GLU A 119 -15.38 -8.32 6.26
CA GLU A 119 -14.53 -7.17 6.55
C GLU A 119 -13.97 -7.23 7.96
N VAL A 120 -12.66 -7.00 8.09
CA VAL A 120 -11.94 -7.00 9.37
C VAL A 120 -11.11 -5.73 9.51
N THR A 121 -10.83 -5.31 10.74
CA THR A 121 -10.09 -4.07 11.04
C THR A 121 -8.63 -4.32 11.43
N SER A 122 -8.25 -5.58 11.68
CA SER A 122 -6.88 -5.98 12.00
C SER A 122 -6.51 -7.33 11.40
N LEU A 123 -5.21 -7.57 11.23
CA LEU A 123 -4.70 -8.88 10.80
C LEU A 123 -4.92 -9.97 11.86
N ASP A 124 -5.00 -9.56 13.13
CA ASP A 124 -5.28 -10.47 14.24
C ASP A 124 -6.71 -11.02 14.17
N GLU A 125 -7.67 -10.11 13.94
CA GLU A 125 -9.07 -10.44 13.65
C GLU A 125 -9.20 -11.31 12.41
N ALA A 126 -8.46 -10.99 11.33
CA ALA A 126 -8.41 -11.81 10.12
C ALA A 126 -7.97 -13.26 10.43
N GLY A 127 -6.87 -13.43 11.17
CA GLY A 127 -6.35 -14.74 11.53
C GLY A 127 -7.31 -15.55 12.40
N LYS A 128 -7.94 -14.90 13.40
CA LYS A 128 -8.97 -15.53 14.26
C LYS A 128 -10.17 -16.02 13.46
N LEU A 129 -10.67 -15.19 12.54
CA LEU A 129 -11.80 -15.53 11.69
C LEU A 129 -11.49 -16.73 10.77
N ILE A 130 -10.27 -16.80 10.22
CA ILE A 130 -9.84 -17.96 9.43
C ILE A 130 -9.82 -19.23 10.27
N ALA A 131 -9.25 -19.14 11.47
CA ALA A 131 -9.15 -20.28 12.37
C ALA A 131 -10.52 -20.80 12.82
N SER A 132 -11.54 -19.94 12.92
CA SER A 132 -12.89 -20.33 13.32
C SER A 132 -13.77 -20.81 12.16
N ASP A 133 -13.78 -20.09 11.04
CA ASP A 133 -14.83 -20.22 10.01
C ASP A 133 -14.31 -20.91 8.73
N PHE A 134 -13.00 -20.96 8.54
CA PHE A 134 -12.35 -21.53 7.34
C PHE A 134 -11.40 -22.67 7.73
N THR A 135 -11.94 -23.68 8.41
CA THR A 135 -11.16 -24.79 9.00
C THR A 135 -10.67 -25.83 7.99
N SER A 136 -11.29 -25.89 6.81
CA SER A 136 -10.90 -26.78 5.69
C SER A 136 -10.41 -25.99 4.48
N GLY A 137 -9.56 -26.62 3.64
CA GLY A 137 -8.96 -25.99 2.47
C GLY A 137 -7.82 -25.03 2.81
N ASN A 138 -7.26 -24.40 1.78
CA ASN A 138 -6.07 -23.56 1.92
C ASN A 138 -6.39 -22.07 2.01
N VAL A 139 -5.45 -21.31 2.56
CA VAL A 139 -5.52 -19.85 2.71
C VAL A 139 -4.64 -19.21 1.65
N LEU A 140 -5.25 -18.46 0.74
CA LEU A 140 -4.52 -17.68 -0.26
C LEU A 140 -4.29 -16.25 0.22
N HIS A 141 -3.06 -15.95 0.60
CA HIS A 141 -2.70 -14.68 1.19
C HIS A 141 -2.25 -13.66 0.13
N LEU A 142 -3.10 -12.68 -0.16
CA LEU A 142 -2.93 -11.61 -1.14
C LEU A 142 -2.78 -10.22 -0.50
N ALA A 143 -2.34 -10.15 0.77
CA ALA A 143 -2.19 -8.92 1.55
C ALA A 143 -0.73 -8.42 1.70
N GLY A 144 0.23 -9.09 1.06
CA GLY A 144 1.65 -8.70 0.99
C GLY A 144 2.54 -9.27 2.10
N ALA A 145 3.84 -9.47 1.82
CA ALA A 145 4.74 -10.26 2.66
C ALA A 145 4.81 -9.83 4.15
N ASN A 146 4.71 -8.53 4.43
CA ASN A 146 4.81 -8.01 5.81
C ASN A 146 3.60 -8.36 6.69
N THR A 147 2.49 -8.87 6.13
CA THR A 147 1.30 -9.22 6.91
C THR A 147 1.18 -10.71 7.22
N MET A 148 2.03 -11.55 6.61
CA MET A 148 1.95 -13.02 6.74
C MET A 148 2.10 -13.49 8.18
N GLU A 149 3.06 -12.90 8.91
CA GLU A 149 3.39 -13.29 10.29
C GLU A 149 2.20 -13.17 11.24
N ALA A 150 1.35 -12.14 11.07
CA ALA A 150 0.17 -11.98 11.90
C ALA A 150 -0.89 -13.07 11.66
N ILE A 151 -1.00 -13.54 10.40
CA ILE A 151 -1.95 -14.61 10.03
C ILE A 151 -1.43 -15.98 10.47
N LEU A 152 -0.13 -16.24 10.30
CA LEU A 152 0.51 -17.52 10.64
C LEU A 152 0.52 -17.82 12.16
N LYS A 153 0.16 -16.86 13.02
CA LYS A 153 -0.15 -17.11 14.44
C LYS A 153 -1.39 -18.00 14.64
N TYR A 154 -2.30 -17.99 13.66
CA TYR A 154 -3.61 -18.62 13.74
C TYR A 154 -3.79 -19.75 12.73
N VAL A 155 -3.05 -19.70 11.62
CA VAL A 155 -3.17 -20.63 10.49
C VAL A 155 -1.92 -21.50 10.36
N PRO A 156 -2.06 -22.83 10.28
CA PRO A 156 -0.94 -23.73 10.00
C PRO A 156 -0.23 -23.38 8.68
N VAL A 157 1.10 -23.33 8.69
CA VAL A 157 1.91 -22.91 7.53
C VAL A 157 1.74 -23.83 6.30
N ASN A 158 1.41 -25.10 6.52
CA ASN A 158 1.12 -26.09 5.47
C ASN A 158 -0.23 -25.86 4.75
N ARG A 159 -1.06 -24.93 5.23
CA ARG A 159 -2.30 -24.51 4.55
C ARG A 159 -2.16 -23.09 3.96
N PHE A 160 -1.01 -22.46 4.11
CA PHE A 160 -0.81 -21.04 3.81
C PHE A 160 -0.06 -20.86 2.50
N TYR A 161 -0.74 -20.31 1.49
CA TYR A 161 -0.15 -19.94 0.21
C TYR A 161 0.07 -18.44 0.14
N ALA A 162 1.32 -18.03 -0.08
CA ALA A 162 1.73 -16.64 -0.04
C ALA A 162 1.95 -16.10 -1.46
N ARG A 163 1.13 -15.15 -1.89
CA ARG A 163 1.43 -14.38 -3.10
C ARG A 163 2.27 -13.15 -2.76
N ILE A 164 3.48 -13.07 -3.31
CA ILE A 164 4.45 -12.03 -2.99
C ILE A 164 5.06 -11.40 -4.25
N LEU A 165 5.51 -10.14 -4.14
CA LEU A 165 6.35 -9.55 -5.18
C LEU A 165 7.69 -10.28 -5.24
N LYS A 166 8.18 -10.52 -6.46
CA LYS A 166 9.50 -11.11 -6.74
C LYS A 166 10.64 -10.15 -6.36
N VAL A 167 10.87 -9.99 -5.06
CA VAL A 167 11.96 -9.18 -4.50
C VAL A 167 12.63 -9.93 -3.34
N PRO A 168 13.96 -9.78 -3.14
CA PRO A 168 14.72 -10.55 -2.14
C PRO A 168 14.10 -10.53 -0.73
N LYS A 169 13.72 -9.33 -0.26
CA LYS A 169 13.13 -9.15 1.08
C LYS A 169 11.81 -9.92 1.28
N SER A 170 10.99 -10.07 0.24
CA SER A 170 9.74 -10.85 0.33
C SER A 170 10.04 -12.34 0.45
N LEU A 171 11.01 -12.84 -0.32
CA LEU A 171 11.44 -14.24 -0.29
C LEU A 171 12.12 -14.59 1.05
N GLU A 172 12.98 -13.71 1.56
CA GLU A 172 13.57 -13.83 2.90
C GLU A 172 12.50 -13.93 3.99
N LYS A 173 11.45 -13.11 3.90
CA LYS A 173 10.34 -13.16 4.86
C LYS A 173 9.58 -14.48 4.79
N CYS A 174 9.34 -15.04 3.59
CA CYS A 174 8.76 -16.38 3.44
C CYS A 174 9.63 -17.46 4.11
N LYS A 175 10.95 -17.44 3.89
CA LYS A 175 11.90 -18.37 4.49
C LYS A 175 11.92 -18.28 6.02
N LEU A 176 11.96 -17.07 6.57
CA LEU A 176 11.93 -16.84 8.02
C LEU A 176 10.64 -17.36 8.67
N LEU A 177 9.54 -17.36 7.93
CA LEU A 177 8.23 -17.84 8.40
C LEU A 177 7.98 -19.32 8.04
N ASN A 178 8.99 -20.02 7.51
CA ASN A 178 8.92 -21.43 7.09
C ASN A 178 7.79 -21.72 6.10
N VAL A 179 7.45 -20.76 5.23
CA VAL A 179 6.49 -20.99 4.13
C VAL A 179 7.13 -21.97 3.13
N PRO A 180 6.48 -23.12 2.81
CA PRO A 180 7.00 -24.07 1.83
C PRO A 180 7.26 -23.39 0.48
N GLU A 181 8.32 -23.78 -0.23
CA GLU A 181 8.68 -23.14 -1.51
C GLU A 181 7.56 -23.29 -2.54
N GLU A 182 6.89 -24.44 -2.56
CA GLU A 182 5.73 -24.74 -3.39
C GLU A 182 4.48 -23.92 -3.05
N HIS A 183 4.46 -23.26 -1.87
CA HIS A 183 3.38 -22.36 -1.44
C HIS A 183 3.68 -20.88 -1.73
N ILE A 184 4.84 -20.57 -2.32
CA ILE A 184 5.24 -19.20 -2.65
C ILE A 184 4.89 -18.91 -4.11
N ILE A 185 3.97 -17.96 -4.32
CA ILE A 185 3.54 -17.52 -5.63
C ILE A 185 4.15 -16.15 -5.90
N GLU A 186 5.22 -16.13 -6.69
CA GLU A 186 5.90 -14.89 -7.09
C GLU A 186 5.11 -14.14 -8.17
N MET A 187 4.96 -12.82 -8.02
CA MET A 187 4.30 -11.98 -9.02
C MET A 187 5.06 -10.67 -9.31
N LYS A 188 4.72 -10.03 -10.44
CA LYS A 188 5.30 -8.76 -10.90
C LYS A 188 4.35 -7.55 -10.83
N GLY A 189 3.12 -7.71 -10.35
CA GLY A 189 2.12 -6.62 -10.38
C GLY A 189 0.77 -7.02 -9.79
N THR A 190 -0.32 -6.43 -10.29
CA THR A 190 -1.69 -6.82 -9.95
C THR A 190 -2.15 -7.97 -10.84
N SER A 191 -2.95 -8.89 -10.32
CA SER A 191 -3.46 -10.03 -11.10
C SER A 191 -4.78 -9.76 -11.80
N SER A 192 -4.95 -10.31 -13.01
CA SER A 192 -6.22 -10.35 -13.72
C SER A 192 -7.22 -11.28 -13.02
N LEU A 193 -8.50 -11.23 -13.42
CA LEU A 193 -9.51 -12.17 -12.93
C LEU A 193 -9.09 -13.63 -13.20
N GLU A 194 -8.67 -13.92 -14.43
CA GLU A 194 -8.25 -15.26 -14.88
C GLU A 194 -7.06 -15.79 -14.09
N GLU A 195 -6.06 -14.93 -13.83
CA GLU A 195 -4.91 -15.30 -13.01
C GLU A 195 -5.32 -15.63 -11.57
N ASN A 196 -6.22 -14.84 -10.96
CA ASN A 196 -6.71 -15.16 -9.62
C ASN A 196 -7.50 -16.47 -9.61
N LEU A 197 -8.35 -16.74 -10.62
CA LEU A 197 -9.09 -18.00 -10.74
C LEU A 197 -8.15 -19.21 -10.79
N LYS A 198 -7.12 -19.13 -11.63
CA LYS A 198 -6.12 -20.19 -11.77
C LYS A 198 -5.40 -20.46 -10.45
N ILE A 199 -4.95 -19.41 -9.76
CA ILE A 199 -4.26 -19.56 -8.47
C ILE A 199 -5.20 -20.18 -7.42
N ILE A 200 -6.47 -19.78 -7.37
CA ILE A 200 -7.45 -20.35 -6.43
C ILE A 200 -7.60 -21.87 -6.67
N GLU A 201 -7.71 -22.29 -7.94
CA GLU A 201 -7.80 -23.71 -8.30
C GLU A 201 -6.54 -24.49 -7.93
N GLU A 202 -5.36 -24.01 -8.36
CA GLU A 202 -4.07 -24.66 -8.13
C GLU A 202 -3.76 -24.82 -6.65
N THR A 203 -4.15 -23.84 -5.84
CA THR A 203 -3.93 -23.85 -4.39
C THR A 203 -5.06 -24.51 -3.61
N GLN A 204 -6.18 -24.86 -4.24
CA GLN A 204 -7.38 -25.35 -3.55
C GLN A 204 -7.79 -24.45 -2.37
N ALA A 205 -7.71 -23.14 -2.58
CA ALA A 205 -8.00 -22.16 -1.55
C ALA A 205 -9.49 -22.19 -1.19
N SER A 206 -9.81 -22.10 0.10
CA SER A 206 -11.17 -21.90 0.62
C SER A 206 -11.43 -20.46 1.06
N VAL A 207 -10.37 -19.67 1.20
CA VAL A 207 -10.44 -18.26 1.57
C VAL A 207 -9.26 -17.46 1.02
N ILE A 208 -9.56 -16.24 0.59
CA ILE A 208 -8.57 -15.22 0.22
C ILE A 208 -8.45 -14.21 1.35
N ILE A 209 -7.23 -13.79 1.69
CA ILE A 209 -7.00 -12.59 2.50
C ILE A 209 -6.49 -11.48 1.60
N THR A 210 -7.13 -10.32 1.62
CA THR A 210 -6.63 -9.15 0.90
C THR A 210 -6.88 -7.84 1.64
N LYS A 211 -6.36 -6.75 1.08
CA LYS A 211 -6.52 -5.39 1.57
C LYS A 211 -7.45 -4.64 0.62
N GLU A 212 -8.19 -3.68 1.16
CA GLU A 212 -8.90 -2.65 0.38
C GLU A 212 -7.86 -1.69 -0.23
N SER A 213 -7.30 -2.10 -1.37
CA SER A 213 -6.22 -1.40 -2.07
C SER A 213 -6.71 -0.47 -3.19
N GLY A 214 -8.01 -0.18 -3.25
CA GLY A 214 -8.66 0.52 -4.37
C GLY A 214 -8.59 -0.25 -5.70
N ASP A 215 -9.12 0.36 -6.75
CA ASP A 215 -9.30 -0.29 -8.06
C ASP A 215 -7.98 -0.68 -8.71
N ILE A 216 -6.98 0.22 -8.62
CA ILE A 216 -5.61 -0.05 -9.08
C ILE A 216 -5.04 -1.30 -8.41
N GLY A 217 -5.42 -1.60 -7.17
CA GLY A 217 -4.96 -2.79 -6.44
C GLY A 217 -5.71 -4.08 -6.79
N GLY A 218 -6.67 -4.02 -7.71
CA GLY A 218 -7.39 -5.18 -8.25
C GLY A 218 -8.32 -5.86 -7.23
N VAL A 219 -8.91 -5.09 -6.31
CA VAL A 219 -9.84 -5.63 -5.29
C VAL A 219 -11.03 -6.33 -5.94
N ILE A 220 -11.65 -5.69 -6.93
CA ILE A 220 -12.82 -6.22 -7.65
C ILE A 220 -12.50 -7.57 -8.31
N ASN A 221 -11.35 -7.70 -8.97
CA ASN A 221 -10.93 -8.96 -9.60
C ASN A 221 -10.78 -10.10 -8.58
N LYS A 222 -10.29 -9.82 -7.37
CA LYS A 222 -10.15 -10.83 -6.31
C LYS A 222 -11.51 -11.28 -5.78
N ILE A 223 -12.44 -10.35 -5.59
CA ILE A 223 -13.81 -10.64 -5.13
C ILE A 223 -14.54 -11.46 -6.20
N ASN A 224 -14.49 -11.03 -7.46
CA ASN A 224 -15.12 -11.77 -8.56
C ASN A 224 -14.54 -13.18 -8.71
N ALA A 225 -13.22 -13.36 -8.58
CA ALA A 225 -12.59 -14.67 -8.61
C ALA A 225 -13.08 -15.57 -7.47
N ALA A 226 -13.19 -15.02 -6.26
CA ALA A 226 -13.70 -15.73 -5.11
C ALA A 226 -15.16 -16.15 -5.28
N ASN A 227 -16.01 -15.26 -5.80
CA ASN A 227 -17.42 -15.54 -6.07
C ASN A 227 -17.59 -16.65 -7.12
N LEU A 228 -16.83 -16.60 -8.21
CA LEU A 228 -16.85 -17.65 -9.25
C LEU A 228 -16.34 -19.01 -8.76
N LYS A 229 -15.57 -19.04 -7.66
CA LYS A 229 -15.05 -20.26 -7.03
C LYS A 229 -15.77 -20.65 -5.75
N ASP A 230 -16.78 -19.89 -5.35
CA ASP A 230 -17.57 -20.10 -4.15
C ASP A 230 -16.74 -20.10 -2.84
N ILE A 231 -15.75 -19.22 -2.74
CA ILE A 231 -14.84 -19.13 -1.58
C ILE A 231 -14.98 -17.80 -0.82
N GLY A 232 -14.51 -17.77 0.43
CA GLY A 232 -14.56 -16.57 1.26
C GLY A 232 -13.51 -15.53 0.88
N VAL A 233 -13.80 -14.26 1.17
CA VAL A 233 -12.82 -13.17 1.11
C VAL A 233 -12.76 -12.47 2.45
N ILE A 234 -11.59 -12.45 3.07
CA ILE A 234 -11.32 -11.64 4.25
C ILE A 234 -10.66 -10.34 3.79
N MET A 235 -11.40 -9.25 3.94
CA MET A 235 -11.01 -7.92 3.51
C MET A 235 -10.54 -7.10 4.71
N LEU A 236 -9.24 -6.85 4.80
CA LEU A 236 -8.72 -5.92 5.79
C LEU A 236 -9.10 -4.49 5.39
N LYS A 237 -9.85 -3.77 6.23
CA LYS A 237 -10.20 -2.35 6.01
C LYS A 237 -8.98 -1.44 6.09
N ARG A 238 -9.06 -0.27 5.45
CA ARG A 238 -8.02 0.77 5.60
C ARG A 238 -7.94 1.21 7.07
N PRO A 239 -6.72 1.40 7.60
CA PRO A 239 -6.57 1.88 8.97
C PRO A 239 -7.09 3.31 9.10
N LYS A 240 -7.75 3.62 10.21
CA LYS A 240 -8.03 5.00 10.58
C LYS A 240 -6.74 5.64 11.10
N ILE A 241 -6.28 6.69 10.41
CA ILE A 241 -5.04 7.39 10.77
C ILE A 241 -5.39 8.55 11.69
N LYS A 242 -4.89 8.48 12.93
CA LYS A 242 -5.04 9.57 13.92
C LYS A 242 -4.41 10.86 13.39
N ASP A 243 -5.03 12.00 13.72
CA ASP A 243 -4.50 13.36 13.48
C ASP A 243 -4.39 13.80 12.00
N LEU A 244 -4.77 12.95 11.05
CA LEU A 244 -4.90 13.24 9.63
C LEU A 244 -6.24 13.95 9.36
N ASN A 245 -6.20 15.19 8.88
CA ASN A 245 -7.44 15.90 8.51
C ASN A 245 -7.89 15.48 7.11
N LYS A 246 -9.20 15.29 6.93
CA LYS A 246 -9.78 15.02 5.60
C LYS A 246 -9.45 16.08 4.57
N LYS A 247 -9.35 17.35 4.98
CA LYS A 247 -8.99 18.46 4.11
C LYS A 247 -7.59 18.36 3.54
N ASP A 248 -6.70 17.55 4.12
CA ASP A 248 -5.32 17.39 3.67
C ASP A 248 -5.20 16.22 2.68
N ILE A 249 -6.29 15.47 2.43
CA ILE A 249 -6.33 14.32 1.54
C ILE A 249 -6.85 14.74 0.17
N VAL A 250 -6.15 14.33 -0.87
CA VAL A 250 -6.56 14.42 -2.28
C VAL A 250 -6.56 13.03 -2.90
N SER A 251 -7.44 12.81 -3.87
CA SER A 251 -7.69 11.49 -4.46
C SER A 251 -7.25 11.36 -5.92
N ASN A 252 -6.99 12.49 -6.58
CA ASN A 252 -6.59 12.59 -7.98
C ASN A 252 -5.67 13.81 -8.21
N LEU A 253 -5.10 13.89 -9.41
CA LEU A 253 -4.11 14.94 -9.75
C LEU A 253 -4.74 16.33 -9.89
N ASP A 254 -6.03 16.43 -10.23
CA ASP A 254 -6.73 17.71 -10.32
C ASP A 254 -6.94 18.32 -8.91
N GLU A 255 -7.40 17.50 -7.95
CA GLU A 255 -7.50 17.90 -6.54
C GLU A 255 -6.13 18.27 -5.95
N LEU A 256 -5.06 17.57 -6.37
CA LEU A 256 -3.68 17.90 -5.99
C LEU A 256 -3.29 19.29 -6.51
N ASP A 257 -3.57 19.61 -7.77
CA ASP A 257 -3.27 20.92 -8.37
C ASP A 257 -4.05 22.04 -7.69
N GLU A 258 -5.36 21.84 -7.45
CA GLU A 258 -6.18 22.79 -6.70
C GLU A 258 -5.58 23.06 -5.31
N LYS A 259 -5.15 22.00 -4.63
CA LYS A 259 -4.48 22.12 -3.33
C LYS A 259 -3.18 22.91 -3.43
N ILE A 260 -2.30 22.60 -4.37
CA ILE A 260 -1.01 23.29 -4.54
C ILE A 260 -1.25 24.78 -4.83
N ASN A 261 -2.15 25.11 -5.75
CA ASN A 261 -2.46 26.48 -6.15
C ASN A 261 -3.13 27.30 -5.03
N ASN A 262 -3.81 26.65 -4.08
CA ASN A 262 -4.39 27.34 -2.92
C ASN A 262 -3.33 27.74 -1.87
N TYR A 263 -2.13 27.17 -1.91
CA TYR A 263 -1.06 27.45 -0.95
C TYR A 263 0.11 28.27 -1.53
N PHE A 264 0.25 28.35 -2.86
CA PHE A 264 1.41 28.95 -3.55
C PHE A 264 1.00 29.82 -4.74
#